data_AF-A0A6B3ELU4-F1
#
_entry.id   AF-A0A6B3ELU4-F1
#
_cell.length_a   1.000
_cell.length_b   1.000
_cell.length_c   1.000
_cell.angle_alpha   90.00
_cell.angle_beta   90.00
_cell.angle_gamma   90.00
#
_symmetry.space_group_name_H-M   'P 1'
#
loop_
_entity.id
_entity.type
_entity.pdbx_description
1 polymer ?
#
loop_
_entity_poly.entity_id
_entity_poly.type
_entity_poly.pdbx_seq_one_letter_code
_entity_poly.pdbx_strand_id
1 'polypeptide(L)'
;EEIALGLGEARSLSRWRMEVTERPDGVTIVNDAYNASPDSVRAALRALVAMGSAARDKGGRTWAVLGTMAELGDESLAAHDAVGRLAVRLNVSKLVAVGGQEAAWLRMGAYNEGSWG
;
A
#
# COMPACT_ATOMS: atom_id res chain seq x y z
N GLU A 1 17.42 -4.45 -28.33
CA GLU A 1 16.84 -3.13 -28.64
C GLU A 1 15.32 -3.17 -28.66
N GLU A 2 14.73 -4.09 -29.42
CA GLU A 2 13.28 -4.32 -29.51
C GLU A 2 12.59 -4.62 -28.16
N ILE A 3 13.21 -5.41 -27.28
CA ILE A 3 12.66 -5.69 -25.92
C ILE A 3 12.57 -4.42 -25.08
N ALA A 4 13.59 -3.55 -25.13
CA ALA A 4 13.63 -2.33 -24.32
C ALA A 4 12.59 -1.32 -24.81
N LEU A 5 12.44 -1.18 -26.13
CA LEU A 5 11.38 -0.37 -26.74
C LEU A 5 10.00 -0.89 -26.37
N GLY A 6 9.75 -2.18 -26.54
CA GLY A 6 8.47 -2.80 -26.19
C GLY A 6 8.09 -2.62 -24.72
N LEU A 7 9.07 -2.68 -23.80
CA LEU A 7 8.82 -2.44 -22.38
C LEU A 7 8.55 -0.96 -22.08
N GLY A 8 9.20 -0.04 -22.79
CA GLY A 8 9.02 1.41 -22.63
C GLY A 8 7.66 1.92 -23.11
N GLU A 9 7.04 1.24 -24.07
CA GLU A 9 5.72 1.60 -24.62
C GLU A 9 4.56 0.89 -23.89
N ALA A 10 4.86 -0.10 -23.06
CA ALA A 10 3.86 -0.87 -22.35
C ALA A 10 2.97 0.05 -21.47
N ARG A 11 1.66 -0.17 -21.54
CA ARG A 11 0.67 0.49 -20.69
C ARG A 11 0.06 -0.54 -19.74
N SER A 12 -0.41 -0.09 -18.57
CA SER A 12 -1.18 -0.97 -17.69
C SER A 12 -2.43 -1.44 -18.42
N LEU A 13 -2.57 -2.76 -18.53
CA LEU A 13 -3.70 -3.40 -19.23
C LEU A 13 -4.90 -3.63 -18.30
N SER A 14 -4.73 -3.43 -16.99
CA SER A 14 -5.74 -3.73 -15.98
C SER A 14 -6.00 -2.50 -15.12
N ARG A 15 -7.26 -2.06 -15.09
CA ARG A 15 -7.69 -1.04 -14.14
C ARG A 15 -7.41 -1.50 -12.71
N TRP A 16 -7.02 -0.56 -11.85
CA TRP A 16 -6.79 -0.78 -10.42
C TRP A 16 -5.67 -1.78 -10.07
N ARG A 17 -4.71 -1.98 -10.98
CA ARG A 17 -3.45 -2.66 -10.68
C ARG A 17 -2.31 -1.67 -10.83
N MET A 18 -1.79 -1.19 -9.70
CA MET A 18 -0.77 -0.12 -9.65
C MET A 18 -1.09 1.07 -10.57
N GLU A 19 -2.37 1.46 -10.63
CA GLU A 19 -2.82 2.56 -11.47
C GLU A 19 -2.42 3.89 -10.83
N VAL A 20 -1.51 4.62 -11.47
CA VAL A 20 -0.96 5.89 -10.95
C VAL A 20 -1.67 7.07 -11.59
N THR A 21 -2.25 7.93 -10.75
CA THR A 21 -2.87 9.19 -11.16
C THR A 21 -2.27 10.34 -10.38
N GLU A 22 -1.77 11.34 -11.09
CA GLU A 22 -1.32 12.60 -10.49
C GLU A 22 -2.45 13.62 -10.54
N ARG A 23 -2.72 14.24 -9.39
CA ARG A 23 -3.73 15.29 -9.26
C ARG A 23 -3.10 16.68 -9.45
N PRO A 24 -3.89 17.68 -9.90
CA PRO A 24 -3.41 19.06 -10.05
C PRO A 24 -2.90 19.71 -8.75
N ASP A 25 -3.30 19.20 -7.59
CA ASP A 25 -2.84 19.65 -6.27
C ASP A 25 -1.54 18.96 -5.81
N GLY A 26 -0.87 18.23 -6.70
CA GLY A 26 0.42 17.59 -6.45
C GLY A 26 0.34 16.27 -5.70
N VAL A 27 -0.85 15.70 -5.50
CA VAL A 27 -1.04 14.39 -4.87
C VAL A 27 -0.93 13.29 -5.92
N THR A 28 -0.02 12.34 -5.71
CA THR A 28 0.03 11.09 -6.46
C THR A 28 -0.84 10.04 -5.77
N ILE A 29 -1.78 9.46 -6.50
CA ILE A 29 -2.61 8.33 -6.06
C ILE A 29 -2.12 7.08 -6.77
N VAL A 30 -1.88 6.02 -6.00
CA VAL A 30 -1.61 4.67 -6.53
C VAL A 30 -2.79 3.80 -6.16
N ASN A 31 -3.57 3.39 -7.16
CA ASN A 31 -4.75 2.54 -6.97
C ASN A 31 -4.42 1.08 -7.32
N ASP A 32 -4.32 0.25 -6.29
CA ASP A 32 -4.09 -1.19 -6.38
C ASP A 32 -5.27 -1.97 -5.74
N ALA A 33 -6.50 -1.55 -6.02
CA ALA A 33 -7.71 -2.03 -5.36
C ALA A 33 -8.39 -3.23 -6.04
N TYR A 34 -7.76 -3.86 -7.05
CA TYR A 34 -8.38 -5.00 -7.74
C TYR A 34 -8.44 -6.26 -6.87
N ASN A 35 -7.32 -6.67 -6.27
CA ASN A 35 -7.22 -7.84 -5.39
C ASN A 35 -6.32 -7.52 -4.21
N ALA A 36 -6.67 -8.01 -3.02
CA ALA A 36 -5.89 -7.80 -1.81
C ALA A 36 -5.50 -9.14 -1.18
N SER A 37 -4.30 -9.62 -1.51
CA SER A 37 -3.61 -10.70 -0.79
C SER A 37 -2.48 -10.13 0.05
N PRO A 38 -2.05 -10.81 1.13
CA PRO A 38 -0.93 -10.33 1.96
C PRO A 38 0.32 -10.02 1.13
N ASP A 39 0.70 -10.90 0.21
CA ASP A 39 1.89 -10.68 -0.63
C ASP A 39 1.76 -9.44 -1.52
N SER A 40 0.59 -9.27 -2.17
CA SER A 40 0.31 -8.10 -3.02
C SER A 40 0.37 -6.81 -2.21
N VAL A 41 -0.26 -6.79 -1.02
CA VAL A 41 -0.26 -5.61 -0.16
C VAL A 41 1.15 -5.27 0.35
N ARG A 42 1.98 -6.27 0.68
CA ARG A 42 3.38 -6.02 1.05
C ARG A 42 4.17 -5.42 -0.11
N ALA A 43 3.95 -5.88 -1.34
CA ALA A 43 4.58 -5.31 -2.53
C ALA A 43 4.11 -3.86 -2.76
N ALA A 44 2.81 -3.60 -2.66
CA ALA A 44 2.23 -2.26 -2.80
C ALA A 44 2.78 -1.28 -1.75
N LEU A 45 2.95 -1.70 -0.49
CA LEU A 45 3.55 -0.85 0.55
C LEU A 45 5.01 -0.48 0.26
N ARG A 46 5.80 -1.43 -0.27
CA ARG A 46 7.19 -1.16 -0.68
C ARG A 46 7.23 -0.19 -1.85
N ALA A 47 6.36 -0.38 -2.84
CA ALA A 47 6.24 0.53 -3.98
C ALA A 47 5.83 1.94 -3.54
N LEU A 48 4.83 2.06 -2.65
CA LEU A 48 4.40 3.34 -2.07
C LEU A 48 5.56 4.10 -1.43
N VAL A 49 6.40 3.42 -0.65
CA VAL A 49 7.53 4.04 0.04
C VAL A 49 8.64 4.41 -0.94
N ALA A 50 8.92 3.56 -1.93
CA ALA A 50 9.89 3.86 -2.98
C ALA A 50 9.47 5.09 -3.79
N MET A 51 8.21 5.15 -4.23
CA MET A 51 7.65 6.31 -4.97
C MET A 51 7.60 7.57 -4.09
N GLY A 52 7.26 7.41 -2.81
CA GLY A 52 7.17 8.53 -1.87
C GLY A 52 8.52 9.08 -1.40
N SER A 53 9.64 8.40 -1.67
CA SER A 53 10.97 8.83 -1.22
C SER A 53 11.33 10.24 -1.72
N ALA A 54 11.13 10.51 -3.02
CA ALA A 54 11.37 11.83 -3.61
C ALA A 54 10.44 12.92 -3.04
N ALA A 55 9.22 12.54 -2.62
CA ALA A 55 8.31 13.47 -1.96
C ALA A 55 8.76 13.76 -0.52
N ARG A 56 9.30 12.77 0.20
CA ARG A 56 9.79 12.93 1.58
C ARG A 56 10.93 13.92 1.70
N ASP A 57 11.86 13.94 0.75
CA ASP A 57 12.97 14.91 0.74
C ASP A 57 12.47 16.36 0.67
N LYS A 58 11.22 16.57 0.23
CA LYS A 58 10.54 17.87 0.14
C LYS A 58 9.50 18.07 1.25
N GLY A 59 9.51 17.25 2.30
CA GLY A 59 8.54 17.29 3.41
C GLY A 59 7.19 16.61 3.11
N GLY A 60 7.10 15.85 2.01
CA GLY A 60 5.93 15.05 1.64
C GLY A 60 5.71 13.85 2.56
N ARG A 61 4.51 13.26 2.49
CA ARG A 61 4.07 12.16 3.36
C ARG A 61 3.48 11.02 2.55
N THR A 62 3.65 9.78 3.00
CA THR A 62 3.01 8.61 2.39
C THR A 62 1.83 8.14 3.22
N TRP A 63 0.70 7.85 2.56
CA TRP A 63 -0.51 7.36 3.20
C TRP A 63 -0.86 6.00 2.59
N ALA A 64 -1.04 4.98 3.43
CA ALA A 64 -1.59 3.70 3.03
C ALA A 64 -3.06 3.65 3.45
N VAL A 65 -3.96 3.44 2.50
CA VAL A 65 -5.39 3.24 2.74
C VAL A 65 -5.71 1.80 2.38
N LEU A 66 -5.95 0.96 3.39
CA LEU A 66 -6.05 -0.48 3.24
C LEU A 66 -7.38 -1.00 3.76
N GLY A 67 -7.99 -1.90 3.00
CA GLY A 67 -9.21 -2.61 3.39
C GLY A 67 -8.96 -4.05 3.83
N THR A 68 -10.05 -4.80 4.01
CA THR A 68 -9.99 -6.24 4.33
C THR A 68 -9.38 -7.03 3.18
N MET A 69 -8.37 -7.85 3.47
CA MET A 69 -7.85 -8.89 2.59
C MET A 69 -8.76 -10.12 2.68
N ALA A 70 -9.26 -10.59 1.53
CA ALA A 70 -10.24 -11.67 1.45
C ALA A 70 -9.60 -13.06 1.44
N GLU A 71 -10.42 -14.11 1.67
CA GLU A 71 -10.04 -15.52 1.48
C GLU A 71 -8.90 -16.03 2.37
N LEU A 72 -8.68 -15.41 3.54
CA LEU A 72 -7.59 -15.78 4.46
C LEU A 72 -7.98 -16.80 5.54
N GLY A 73 -9.28 -17.08 5.71
CA GLY A 73 -9.76 -17.99 6.75
C GLY A 73 -9.28 -17.59 8.15
N ASP A 74 -8.83 -18.58 8.91
CA ASP A 74 -8.39 -18.40 10.31
C ASP A 74 -7.16 -17.50 10.46
N GLU A 75 -6.34 -17.37 9.40
CA GLU A 75 -5.13 -16.53 9.39
C GLU A 75 -5.44 -15.04 9.13
N SER A 76 -6.70 -14.69 8.90
CA SER A 76 -7.09 -13.33 8.51
C SER A 76 -6.57 -12.28 9.49
N LEU A 77 -6.81 -12.45 10.79
CA LEU A 77 -6.43 -11.45 11.79
C LEU A 77 -4.91 -11.28 11.90
N ALA A 78 -4.17 -12.40 11.90
CA ALA A 78 -2.71 -12.41 11.96
C ALA A 78 -2.10 -11.75 10.71
N ALA A 79 -2.66 -12.02 9.54
CA ALA A 79 -2.20 -11.42 8.28
C ALA A 79 -2.42 -9.90 8.26
N HIS A 80 -3.56 -9.41 8.74
CA HIS A 80 -3.84 -7.98 8.85
C HIS A 80 -2.91 -7.30 9.87
N ASP A 81 -2.66 -7.90 11.04
CA ASP A 81 -1.68 -7.39 12.01
C ASP A 81 -0.28 -7.30 11.40
N ALA A 82 0.18 -8.36 10.73
CA ALA A 82 1.50 -8.39 10.10
C ALA A 82 1.68 -7.30 9.03
N VAL A 83 0.64 -7.03 8.23
CA VAL A 83 0.64 -5.92 7.27
C VAL A 83 0.68 -4.57 7.98
N GLY A 84 -0.10 -4.41 9.06
CA GLY A 84 -0.08 -3.22 9.91
C GLY A 84 1.31 -2.90 10.45
N ARG A 85 1.98 -3.90 11.03
CA ARG A 85 3.38 -3.78 11.51
C ARG A 85 4.34 -3.44 10.39
N LEU A 86 4.19 -4.06 9.23
CA LEU A 86 5.05 -3.79 8.09
C LEU A 86 4.94 -2.32 7.63
N ALA A 87 3.73 -1.75 7.61
CA ALA A 87 3.55 -0.35 7.24
C ALA A 87 4.39 0.59 8.12
N VAL A 88 4.47 0.29 9.43
CA VAL A 88 5.30 1.02 10.39
C VAL A 88 6.79 0.82 10.10
N ARG A 89 7.23 -0.42 9.91
CA ARG A 89 8.64 -0.75 9.62
C ARG A 89 9.14 -0.12 8.33
N LEU A 90 8.26 0.06 7.34
CA LEU A 90 8.55 0.77 6.10
C LEU A 90 8.44 2.31 6.24
N ASN A 91 8.20 2.80 7.46
CA ASN A 91 8.06 4.19 7.82
C ASN A 91 6.90 4.88 7.06
N VAL A 92 5.80 4.18 6.74
CA VAL A 92 4.63 4.81 6.11
C VAL A 92 4.05 5.88 7.06
N SER A 93 3.92 7.11 6.58
CA SER A 93 3.59 8.26 7.45
C SER A 93 2.19 8.16 8.07
N LYS A 94 1.24 7.51 7.39
CA LYS A 94 -0.10 7.26 7.93
C LYS A 94 -0.71 5.98 7.37
N LEU A 95 -1.35 5.21 8.23
CA LEU A 95 -2.18 4.06 7.86
C LEU A 95 -3.64 4.35 8.17
N VAL A 96 -4.50 4.18 7.18
CA VAL A 96 -5.96 4.27 7.31
C VAL A 96 -6.53 2.89 6.99
N ALA A 97 -7.11 2.24 8.00
CA ALA A 97 -7.81 0.98 7.83
C ALA A 97 -9.29 1.24 7.57
N VAL A 98 -9.86 0.59 6.55
CA VAL A 98 -11.26 0.75 6.15
C VAL A 98 -11.94 -0.62 6.07
N GLY A 99 -12.92 -0.87 6.93
CA GLY A 99 -13.64 -2.14 6.92
C GLY A 99 -14.09 -2.60 8.30
N GLY A 100 -14.37 -3.90 8.41
CA GLY A 100 -14.84 -4.54 9.64
C GLY A 100 -13.71 -4.94 10.60
N GLN A 101 -13.95 -6.02 11.34
CA GLN A 101 -13.06 -6.50 12.39
C GLN A 101 -11.64 -6.81 11.86
N GLU A 102 -11.51 -7.42 10.69
CA GLU A 102 -10.24 -7.81 10.09
C GLU A 102 -9.41 -6.57 9.73
N ALA A 103 -10.02 -5.58 9.08
CA ALA A 103 -9.33 -4.33 8.76
C ALA A 103 -8.87 -3.60 10.03
N ALA A 104 -9.61 -3.68 11.14
CA ALA A 104 -9.18 -3.08 12.41
C ALA A 104 -7.84 -3.67 12.93
N TRP A 105 -7.51 -4.92 12.58
CA TRP A 105 -6.23 -5.52 12.96
C TRP A 105 -5.02 -4.90 12.24
N LEU A 106 -5.20 -4.29 11.06
CA LEU A 106 -4.15 -3.46 10.44
C LEU A 106 -3.73 -2.31 11.37
N ARG A 107 -4.72 -1.63 11.97
CA ARG A 107 -4.48 -0.54 12.91
C ARG A 107 -3.85 -1.06 14.21
N MET A 108 -4.31 -2.20 14.72
CA MET A 108 -3.77 -2.80 15.95
C MET A 108 -2.30 -3.21 15.77
N GLY A 109 -1.95 -3.86 14.65
CA GLY A 109 -0.57 -4.19 14.34
C GLY A 109 0.33 -2.96 14.26
N ALA A 110 -0.13 -1.90 13.60
CA ALA A 110 0.61 -0.65 13.52
C ALA A 110 0.79 0.05 14.89
N TYR A 111 -0.22 0.01 15.74
CA TYR A 111 -0.15 0.54 17.10
C TYR A 111 0.89 -0.23 17.94
N ASN A 112 0.81 -1.56 17.92
CA ASN A 112 1.69 -2.45 18.68
C ASN A 112 3.15 -2.43 18.21
N GLU A 113 3.42 -2.03 16.97
CA GLU A 113 4.77 -1.87 16.44
C GLU A 113 5.45 -0.56 16.90
N GLY A 114 4.76 0.28 17.68
CA GLY A 114 5.31 1.49 18.29
C GLY A 114 5.11 2.76 17.48
N SER A 115 4.16 2.77 16.53
CA SER A 115 4.03 3.89 15.60
C SER A 115 3.17 5.04 16.11
N TRP A 116 2.27 4.81 17.06
CA TRP A 116 1.31 5.81 17.56
C TRP A 116 0.79 5.41 18.95
N GLY A 117 1.57 5.66 20.00
CA GLY A 117 1.20 5.44 21.41
C GLY A 117 1.87 6.49 22.28
#